data_AF-A0A940C7N2-F1
#
_entry.id   AF-A0A940C7N2-F1
#
_cell.length_a   1.000
_cell.length_b   1.000
_cell.length_c   1.000
_cell.angle_alpha   90.00
_cell.angle_beta   90.00
_cell.angle_gamma   90.00
#
_symmetry.space_group_name_H-M   'P 1'
#
loop_
_entity.id
_entity.type
_entity.pdbx_description
1 polymer ?
#
loop_
_entity_poly.entity_id
_entity_poly.type
_entity_poly.pdbx_seq_one_letter_code
_entity_poly.pdbx_strand_id
1 'polypeptide(L)'
;MDEETKAAPQWGRYIPGELMARWPRDEDGEPEPPVYLCHCEPLDMAEALLVSRMESYGIPCLRQYPENGDLGRLIIGVSGTGTDIFVPASLWADACELLREPEEYEREDL
;
A
#
# COMPACT_ATOMS: atom_id res chain seq x y z
N MET A 1 33.92 -14.47 -5.05
CA MET A 1 33.81 -12.99 -4.98
C MET A 1 32.51 -12.72 -5.68
N ASP A 2 31.45 -12.98 -4.93
CA ASP A 2 30.12 -13.22 -5.45
C ASP A 2 29.39 -11.89 -5.35
N GLU A 3 29.58 -11.09 -6.40
CA GLU A 3 28.80 -9.90 -6.66
C GLU A 3 27.40 -10.38 -7.10
N GLU A 4 26.65 -10.83 -6.10
CA GLU A 4 25.24 -11.13 -6.21
C GLU A 4 24.57 -9.83 -6.65
N THR A 5 24.28 -9.78 -7.95
CA THR A 5 23.60 -8.68 -8.61
C THR A 5 22.29 -8.47 -7.86
N LYS A 6 22.28 -7.52 -6.92
CA LYS A 6 21.12 -7.10 -6.13
C LYS A 6 20.11 -6.60 -7.15
N ALA A 7 19.28 -7.52 -7.64
CA ALA A 7 18.34 -7.28 -8.71
C ALA A 7 17.44 -6.14 -8.22
N ALA A 8 17.65 -4.96 -8.80
CA ALA A 8 16.90 -3.76 -8.43
C ALA A 8 15.43 -4.15 -8.33
N PRO A 9 14.81 -3.97 -7.15
CA PRO A 9 13.55 -4.59 -6.91
C PRO A 9 12.53 -4.17 -7.97
N GLN A 10 11.96 -5.16 -8.65
CA GLN A 10 11.05 -4.99 -9.79
C GLN A 10 9.80 -4.14 -9.46
N TRP A 11 9.50 -3.92 -8.18
CA TRP A 11 8.48 -2.99 -7.70
C TRP A 11 8.85 -1.51 -7.80
N GLY A 12 10.14 -1.14 -7.87
CA GLY A 12 10.58 0.27 -7.91
C GLY A 12 10.07 1.05 -9.13
N ARG A 13 9.66 0.36 -10.20
CA ARG A 13 9.00 0.96 -11.37
C ARG A 13 7.50 1.21 -11.18
N TYR A 14 6.90 0.56 -10.19
CA TYR A 14 5.47 0.61 -9.89
C TYR A 14 5.15 1.53 -8.71
N ILE A 15 6.17 2.01 -7.98
CA ILE A 15 5.98 3.02 -6.93
C ILE A 15 5.89 4.41 -7.58
N PRO A 16 4.77 5.15 -7.41
CA PRO A 16 4.68 6.54 -7.84
C PRO A 16 5.80 7.38 -7.22
N GLY A 17 6.37 8.33 -7.96
CA GLY A 17 7.55 9.10 -7.51
C GLY A 17 7.36 9.79 -6.15
N GLU A 18 6.16 10.26 -5.84
CA GLU A 18 5.82 10.84 -4.52
C GLU A 18 5.79 9.81 -3.39
N LEU A 19 5.38 8.58 -3.70
CA LEU A 19 5.39 7.47 -2.75
C LEU A 19 6.83 6.99 -2.51
N MET A 20 7.70 6.99 -3.52
CA MET A 20 9.14 6.69 -3.36
C MET A 20 9.86 7.69 -2.44
N ALA A 21 9.40 8.94 -2.40
CA ALA A 21 9.97 9.96 -1.52
C ALA A 21 9.59 9.74 -0.05
N ARG A 22 8.41 9.15 0.21
CA ARG A 22 7.88 8.84 1.55
C ARG A 22 8.21 7.41 2.01
N TRP A 23 8.65 6.54 1.11
CA TRP A 23 8.94 5.15 1.42
C TRP A 23 10.15 5.05 2.36
N PRO A 24 10.06 4.29 3.47
CA PRO A 24 11.19 4.08 4.36
C PRO A 24 12.31 3.34 3.63
N ARG A 25 13.54 3.66 4.03
CA ARG A 25 14.76 3.11 3.46
C ARG A 25 15.52 2.36 4.54
N ASP A 26 16.17 1.29 4.15
CA ASP A 26 17.04 0.49 5.01
C ASP A 26 18.36 1.22 5.33
N GLU A 27 19.23 0.56 6.08
CA GLU A 27 20.55 1.08 6.48
C GLU A 27 21.46 1.40 5.28
N ASP A 28 21.25 0.76 4.14
CA ASP A 28 21.98 1.00 2.89
C ASP A 28 21.39 2.19 2.09
N GLY A 29 20.27 2.76 2.54
CA GLY A 29 19.55 3.83 1.86
C GLY A 29 18.71 3.33 0.69
N GLU A 30 18.49 2.01 0.59
CA GLU A 30 17.61 1.42 -0.40
C GLU A 30 16.18 1.36 0.13
N PRO A 31 15.16 1.57 -0.72
CA PRO A 31 13.78 1.50 -0.27
C PRO A 31 13.45 0.09 0.22
N GLU A 32 12.72 0.00 1.32
CA GLU A 32 12.32 -1.27 1.91
C GLU A 32 11.44 -2.11 0.95
N PRO A 33 11.51 -3.45 1.01
CA PRO A 33 10.64 -4.29 0.21
C PRO A 33 9.16 -4.11 0.60
N PRO A 34 8.24 -3.95 -0.37
CA PRO A 34 6.81 -3.95 -0.15
C PRO A 34 6.34 -5.36 0.19
N VAL A 35 5.59 -5.45 1.28
CA VAL A 35 4.95 -6.67 1.77
C VAL A 35 3.46 -6.56 1.55
N TYR A 36 2.86 -7.65 1.09
CA TYR A 36 1.42 -7.72 0.88
C TYR A 36 0.68 -7.56 2.20
N LEU A 37 -0.31 -6.67 2.21
CA LEU A 37 -1.13 -6.38 3.36
C LEU A 37 -2.52 -7.01 3.20
N CYS A 38 -3.27 -6.56 2.19
CA CYS A 38 -4.64 -7.01 1.93
C CYS A 38 -5.08 -6.73 0.49
N HIS A 39 -6.14 -7.42 0.08
CA HIS A 39 -6.84 -7.20 -1.18
C HIS A 39 -8.16 -6.49 -0.89
N CYS A 40 -8.42 -5.38 -1.58
CA CYS A 40 -9.68 -4.68 -1.53
C CYS A 40 -10.50 -4.98 -2.78
N GLU A 41 -11.77 -5.37 -2.58
CA GLU A 41 -12.68 -5.65 -3.67
C GLU A 41 -13.01 -4.38 -4.47
N PRO A 42 -13.26 -4.50 -5.78
CA PRO A 42 -13.36 -3.36 -6.71
C PRO A 42 -14.49 -2.36 -6.45
N LEU A 43 -15.51 -2.76 -5.69
CA LEU A 43 -16.65 -1.91 -5.33
C LEU A 43 -16.64 -1.51 -3.85
N ASP A 44 -15.58 -1.87 -3.13
CA ASP A 44 -15.47 -1.58 -1.71
C ASP A 44 -14.84 -0.20 -1.50
N MET A 45 -15.58 0.71 -0.86
CA MET A 45 -15.07 2.01 -0.42
C MET A 45 -14.03 1.87 0.71
N ALA A 46 -13.83 0.65 1.24
CA ALA A 46 -12.81 0.36 2.24
C ALA A 46 -11.40 0.69 1.75
N GLU A 47 -11.07 0.55 0.46
CA GLU A 47 -9.70 0.84 -0.04
C GLU A 47 -9.31 2.29 0.24
N ALA A 48 -10.14 3.24 -0.17
CA ALA A 48 -9.87 4.66 0.01
C ALA A 48 -9.81 5.05 1.49
N LEU A 49 -10.71 4.50 2.32
CA LEU A 49 -10.74 4.76 3.76
C LEU A 49 -9.50 4.20 4.47
N LEU A 50 -9.12 2.97 4.14
CA LEU A 50 -7.99 2.27 4.70
C LEU A 50 -6.67 2.93 4.32
N VAL A 51 -6.51 3.36 3.07
CA VAL A 51 -5.32 4.12 2.67
C VAL A 51 -5.30 5.49 3.34
N SER A 52 -6.43 6.20 3.42
CA SER A 52 -6.47 7.49 4.14
C SER A 52 -6.15 7.35 5.62
N ARG A 53 -6.58 6.25 6.25
CA ARG A 53 -6.21 5.91 7.63
C ARG A 53 -4.70 5.71 7.70
N MET A 54 -4.14 4.78 6.93
CA MET A 54 -2.70 4.49 6.97
C MET A 54 -1.82 5.71 6.68
N GLU A 55 -2.21 6.56 5.72
CA GLU A 55 -1.49 7.81 5.44
C GLU A 55 -1.51 8.77 6.65
N SER A 56 -2.58 8.78 7.45
CA SER A 56 -2.66 9.58 8.67
C SER A 56 -1.73 9.09 9.78
N TYR A 57 -1.45 7.78 9.83
CA TYR A 57 -0.44 7.17 10.71
C TYR A 57 0.99 7.26 10.12
N GLY A 58 1.15 7.88 8.94
CA GLY A 58 2.44 8.01 8.28
C GLY A 58 2.92 6.73 7.59
N ILE A 59 2.03 5.75 7.37
CA ILE A 59 2.35 4.48 6.70
C ILE A 59 2.10 4.65 5.20
N PRO A 60 3.14 4.61 4.35
CA PRO A 60 2.96 4.68 2.91
C PRO A 60 2.37 3.36 2.36
N CYS A 61 1.33 3.46 1.54
CA CYS A 61 0.68 2.30 0.91
C CYS A 61 0.92 2.30 -0.61
N LEU A 62 1.44 1.20 -1.12
CA LEU A 62 1.55 0.92 -2.56
C LEU A 62 0.31 0.16 -3.02
N ARG A 63 -0.39 0.71 -4.02
CA ARG A 63 -1.57 0.11 -4.62
C ARG A 63 -1.17 -0.55 -5.94
N GLN A 64 -1.46 -1.82 -6.11
CA GLN A 64 -1.31 -2.53 -7.38
C GLN A 64 -2.68 -3.01 -7.86
N TYR A 65 -2.94 -2.82 -9.15
CA TYR A 65 -4.18 -3.27 -9.78
C TYR A 65 -3.86 -4.50 -10.62
N PRO A 66 -4.24 -5.71 -10.16
CA PRO A 66 -3.98 -6.94 -10.91
C PRO A 66 -4.71 -6.95 -12.27
N GLU A 67 -4.16 -7.68 -13.24
CA GLU A 67 -4.80 -8.01 -14.53
C GLU A 67 -5.35 -6.80 -15.33
N ASN A 68 -4.57 -5.74 -15.48
CA ASN A 68 -4.95 -4.50 -16.19
C ASN A 68 -6.14 -3.74 -15.57
N GLY A 69 -6.42 -3.96 -14.28
CA GLY A 69 -7.43 -3.19 -13.52
C GLY A 69 -7.23 -1.68 -13.56
N ASP A 70 -6.00 -1.23 -13.83
CA ASP A 70 -5.64 0.19 -14.04
C ASP A 70 -6.40 0.81 -15.24
N LEU A 71 -6.57 0.04 -16.31
CA LEU A 71 -7.29 0.48 -17.51
C LEU A 71 -8.81 0.58 -17.25
N GLY A 72 -9.35 -0.35 -16.46
CA GLY A 72 -10.73 -0.29 -15.97
C GLY A 72 -10.97 0.94 -15.09
N ARG A 73 -10.05 1.23 -14.17
CA ARG A 73 -10.09 2.44 -13.33
C ARG A 73 -10.02 3.71 -14.16
N LEU A 74 -9.16 3.74 -15.18
CA LEU A 74 -9.01 4.91 -16.06
C LEU A 74 -10.24 5.17 -16.93
N ILE A 75 -10.92 4.13 -17.43
CA ILE A 75 -12.07 4.27 -18.33
C ILE A 75 -13.40 4.39 -17.58
N ILE A 76 -13.60 3.60 -16.52
CA ILE A 76 -14.90 3.41 -15.85
C ILE A 76 -14.88 3.97 -14.41
N GLY A 77 -13.71 4.32 -13.88
CA GLY A 77 -13.55 4.82 -12.52
C GLY A 77 -13.34 3.75 -11.47
N VAL A 78 -13.44 2.46 -11.83
CA VAL A 78 -13.23 1.31 -10.93
C VAL A 78 -12.34 0.26 -11.58
N SER A 79 -11.41 -0.32 -10.82
CA SER A 79 -10.72 -1.55 -11.24
C SER A 79 -11.75 -2.67 -11.28
N GLY A 80 -11.76 -3.54 -12.29
CA GLY A 80 -12.68 -4.69 -12.33
C GLY A 80 -12.24 -5.85 -11.43
N THR A 81 -10.97 -5.83 -11.00
CA THR A 81 -10.27 -6.94 -10.34
C THR A 81 -9.92 -6.63 -8.90
N GLY A 82 -10.27 -5.44 -8.40
CA GLY A 82 -9.90 -4.96 -7.07
C GLY A 82 -8.54 -4.28 -7.05
N THR A 83 -8.03 -4.08 -5.84
CA THR A 83 -6.76 -3.41 -5.57
C THR A 83 -6.00 -4.17 -4.50
N ASP A 84 -4.78 -4.59 -4.82
CA ASP A 84 -3.84 -5.14 -3.86
C ASP A 84 -3.08 -4.02 -3.17
N ILE A 85 -3.07 -4.02 -1.85
CA ILE A 85 -2.35 -3.04 -1.03
C ILE A 85 -1.10 -3.68 -0.44
N PHE A 86 0.01 -2.96 -0.58
CA PHE A 86 1.31 -3.32 -0.04
C PHE A 86 1.85 -2.19 0.84
N VAL A 87 2.62 -2.56 1.86
CA VAL A 87 3.25 -1.65 2.83
C VAL A 87 4.72 -2.01 3.01
N PRO A 88 5.57 -1.10 3.52
CA PRO A 88 6.96 -1.42 3.81
C PRO A 88 7.06 -2.53 4.85
N ALA A 89 8.05 -3.40 4.73
CA ALA A 89 8.25 -4.52 5.65
C ALA A 89 8.32 -4.08 7.13
N SER A 90 8.99 -2.96 7.42
CA SER A 90 9.11 -2.45 8.79
C SER A 90 7.77 -1.99 9.40
N LEU A 91 6.82 -1.55 8.57
CA LEU A 91 5.52 -1.02 9.01
C LEU A 91 4.37 -2.02 8.83
N TRP A 92 4.68 -3.25 8.40
CA TRP A 92 3.66 -4.27 8.15
C TRP A 92 2.88 -4.64 9.42
N ALA A 93 3.58 -4.71 10.56
CA ALA A 93 2.95 -5.04 11.84
C ALA A 93 1.95 -3.95 12.26
N ASP A 94 2.34 -2.67 12.19
CA ASP A 94 1.48 -1.53 12.49
C ASP A 94 0.29 -1.47 11.53
N ALA A 95 0.53 -1.69 10.23
CA ALA A 95 -0.52 -1.74 9.23
C ALA A 95 -1.55 -2.85 9.52
N CYS A 96 -1.09 -4.04 9.92
CA CYS A 96 -1.97 -5.14 10.32
C CYS A 96 -2.79 -4.82 11.57
N GLU A 97 -2.23 -4.08 12.54
CA GLU A 97 -2.96 -3.63 13.72
C GLU A 97 -4.08 -2.66 13.34
N LEU A 98 -3.77 -1.66 12.50
CA LEU A 98 -4.75 -0.68 12.00
C LEU A 98 -5.88 -1.30 11.16
N LEU A 99 -5.62 -2.42 10.48
CA LEU A 99 -6.64 -3.21 9.81
C LEU A 99 -7.57 -3.92 10.79
N ARG A 100 -7.03 -4.33 11.94
CA ARG A 100 -7.72 -5.12 12.95
C ARG A 100 -8.50 -4.27 13.95
N GLU A 101 -8.32 -2.95 13.95
CA GLU A 101 -9.12 -2.01 14.72
C GLU A 101 -10.36 -1.56 13.89
N PRO A 102 -11.49 -2.29 13.93
CA PRO A 102 -12.76 -1.73 13.53
C PRO A 102 -13.20 -0.74 14.63
N GLU A 103 -13.07 0.54 14.31
CA GLU A 103 -13.87 1.65 14.88
C GLU A 103 -14.19 1.57 16.38
N GLU A 104 -13.22 1.89 17.24
CA GLU A 104 -13.54 2.44 18.56
C GLU A 104 -13.86 3.94 18.42
N TYR A 105 -14.96 4.25 17.71
CA TYR A 105 -15.68 5.51 17.90
C TYR A 105 -16.86 5.24 18.84
N GLU A 106 -16.56 5.00 20.11
CA GLU A 106 -17.56 5.24 21.16
C GLU A 106 -17.78 6.76 21.26
N ARG A 107 -18.81 7.23 20.56
CA ARG A 107 -19.81 8.24 20.96
C ARG A 107 -19.39 9.22 22.08
N GLU A 108 -19.28 10.52 21.77
CA GLU A 108 -19.90 11.57 22.61
C GLU A 108 -20.16 12.88 21.83
N ASP A 109 -21.26 13.56 22.18
CA ASP A 109 -21.74 14.89 21.76
C ASP A 109 -22.43 15.04 20.38
N LEU A 110 -23.77 14.87 20.32
CA LEU A 110 -24.75 15.94 20.61
C LEU A 110 -26.21 15.43 20.62
#